data_AF-W9IY59-F1
#
_entry.id   AF-W9IY59-F1
#
_cell.length_a   1.000
_cell.length_b   1.000
_cell.length_c   1.000
_cell.angle_alpha   90.00
_cell.angle_beta   90.00
_cell.angle_gamma   90.00
#
_symmetry.space_group_name_H-M   'P 1'
#
loop_
_entity.id
_entity.type
_entity.pdbx_description
1 polymer ?
#
loop_
_entity_poly.entity_id
_entity_poly.type
_entity_poly.pdbx_seq_one_letter_code
_entity_poly.pdbx_strand_id
1 'polypeptide(L)'
;MAFESVQLIPTWKAASEFPSQTEESFAARDAAGYGFSSDHLKRLLQTAILQYSQSSGQQIDFVQAVRVCNPPPTQLTEKLIQFLSTTKDAEMDHVAVIASALDLDAHPPGMHFFAPQTTFGKTYRAAVSQAESLLNKDGLSDQVCKKFTQFSLERQGVSSAHAHLRLLRKYQATWRDYVEGNLCFVCLVRPPSTTLDCHHRLCDACVMIYGSRTSPDSPSFQVLSCPLCGKHHRRQIFLQPPTSGNRVLELGGASKYKWEMLKFLKEVQSAIGLPVPLQEHFDLVIGSGIGLFFVQTIFLEGWDLSDCQYHLKNVGDPEVDRKQSLVSFGKNLTWKMGRTANCNGAHLVFIFEGHHSAARHTE
;
A
#
# COMPACT_ATOMS: atom_id res chain seq x y z
N MET A 1 -38.66 11.39 -13.35
CA MET A 1 -38.04 10.63 -14.44
C MET A 1 -37.24 11.61 -15.27
N ALA A 2 -35.92 11.47 -15.23
CA ALA A 2 -35.00 12.18 -16.11
C ALA A 2 -35.12 11.57 -17.51
N PHE A 3 -35.04 12.40 -18.54
CA PHE A 3 -35.06 12.08 -19.98
C PHE A 3 -34.75 10.61 -20.32
N GLU A 4 -35.71 9.89 -20.92
CA GLU A 4 -35.57 8.49 -21.36
C GLU A 4 -34.59 8.34 -22.54
N SER A 5 -34.42 9.39 -23.35
CA SER A 5 -33.34 9.49 -24.33
C SER A 5 -33.14 10.95 -24.75
N VAL A 6 -31.91 11.30 -25.09
CA VAL A 6 -31.56 12.58 -25.72
C VAL A 6 -31.25 12.26 -27.18
N GLN A 7 -32.07 12.77 -28.10
CA GLN A 7 -31.80 12.72 -29.53
C GLN A 7 -31.36 14.11 -30.00
N LEU A 8 -30.15 14.19 -30.55
CA LEU A 8 -29.73 15.36 -31.32
C LEU A 8 -30.50 15.33 -32.64
N ILE A 9 -31.41 16.29 -32.83
CA ILE A 9 -32.08 16.51 -34.12
C ILE A 9 -31.30 17.62 -34.83
N PRO A 10 -30.31 17.31 -35.68
CA PRO A 10 -29.62 18.35 -36.43
C PRO A 10 -30.61 18.98 -37.39
N THR A 11 -30.73 20.31 -37.37
CA THR A 11 -31.35 21.03 -38.48
C THR A 11 -30.50 20.80 -39.72
N TRP A 12 -31.08 20.79 -40.92
CA TRP A 12 -30.34 20.46 -42.16
C TRP A 12 -29.11 21.37 -42.42
N LYS A 13 -29.11 22.61 -41.90
CA LYS A 13 -27.93 23.49 -41.88
C LYS A 13 -26.89 23.08 -40.85
N ALA A 14 -27.31 22.65 -39.66
CA ALA A 14 -26.41 22.12 -38.65
C ALA A 14 -25.83 20.76 -39.07
N ALA A 15 -26.56 19.92 -39.80
CA ALA A 15 -26.09 18.59 -40.20
C ALA A 15 -24.82 18.61 -41.07
N SER A 16 -24.62 19.64 -41.89
CA SER A 16 -23.41 19.79 -42.72
C SER A 16 -22.23 20.42 -41.99
N GLU A 17 -22.47 21.29 -41.01
CA GLU A 17 -21.42 22.01 -40.26
C GLU A 17 -21.04 21.33 -38.94
N PHE A 18 -21.94 20.50 -38.39
CA PHE A 18 -21.74 19.83 -37.12
C PHE A 18 -20.57 18.84 -37.13
N PRO A 19 -20.36 18.02 -38.18
CA PRO A 19 -19.19 17.14 -38.26
C PRO A 19 -17.88 17.93 -38.22
N SER A 20 -17.76 18.99 -39.04
CA SER A 20 -16.53 19.79 -39.09
C SER A 20 -16.27 20.54 -37.78
N GLN A 21 -17.30 21.13 -37.17
CA GLN A 21 -17.16 21.80 -35.87
C GLN A 21 -16.81 20.81 -34.74
N THR A 22 -17.36 19.59 -34.79
CA THR A 22 -17.03 18.54 -33.82
C THR A 22 -15.60 18.08 -33.98
N GLU A 23 -15.14 17.86 -35.21
CA GLU A 23 -13.74 17.52 -35.52
C GLU A 23 -12.77 18.63 -35.10
N GLU A 24 -13.07 19.90 -35.40
CA GLU A 24 -12.29 21.06 -34.96
C GLU A 24 -12.23 21.15 -33.43
N SER A 25 -13.35 20.91 -32.74
CA SER A 25 -13.40 20.88 -31.28
C SER A 25 -12.55 19.75 -30.70
N PHE A 26 -12.60 18.55 -31.28
CA PHE A 26 -11.77 17.43 -30.87
C PHE A 26 -10.28 17.69 -31.13
N ALA A 27 -9.93 18.24 -32.30
CA ALA A 27 -8.57 18.60 -32.63
C ALA A 27 -8.02 19.69 -31.69
N ALA A 28 -8.81 20.72 -31.39
CA ALA A 28 -8.42 21.78 -30.46
C ALA A 28 -8.22 21.24 -29.03
N ARG A 29 -9.09 20.34 -28.58
CA ARG A 29 -8.93 19.67 -27.28
C ARG A 29 -7.70 18.77 -27.24
N ASP A 30 -7.45 18.02 -28.30
CA ASP A 30 -6.29 17.13 -28.37
C ASP A 30 -4.97 17.93 -28.39
N ALA A 31 -4.93 19.01 -29.18
CA ALA A 31 -3.82 19.96 -29.20
C ALA A 31 -3.58 20.63 -27.83
N ALA A 32 -4.64 20.85 -27.04
CA ALA A 32 -4.56 21.34 -25.67
C ALA A 32 -4.23 20.26 -24.62
N GLY A 33 -4.09 18.99 -25.03
CA GLY A 33 -3.80 17.86 -24.14
C GLY A 33 -5.02 17.33 -23.38
N TYR A 34 -6.24 17.59 -23.87
CA TYR A 34 -7.53 17.20 -23.27
C TYR A 34 -8.34 16.22 -24.16
N GLY A 35 -7.65 15.43 -24.96
CA GLY A 35 -8.17 14.28 -25.73
C GLY A 35 -8.58 13.12 -24.82
N PHE A 36 -9.55 13.35 -23.94
CA PHE A 36 -10.03 12.37 -22.96
C PHE A 36 -10.76 11.19 -23.63
N SER A 37 -10.50 9.97 -23.16
CA SER A 37 -11.29 8.79 -23.51
C SER A 37 -12.71 8.88 -22.91
N SER A 38 -13.59 7.99 -23.35
CA SER A 38 -14.93 7.85 -22.76
C SER A 38 -14.88 7.57 -21.24
N ASP A 39 -13.93 6.75 -20.80
CA ASP A 39 -13.70 6.45 -19.39
C ASP A 39 -13.22 7.67 -18.60
N HIS A 40 -12.28 8.45 -19.18
CA HIS A 40 -11.84 9.71 -18.59
C HIS A 40 -13.02 10.67 -18.43
N LEU A 41 -13.83 10.85 -19.49
CA LEU A 41 -14.97 11.76 -19.47
C LEU A 41 -15.99 11.38 -18.39
N LYS A 42 -16.34 10.09 -18.29
CA LYS A 42 -17.26 9.59 -17.25
C LYS A 42 -16.78 9.92 -15.85
N ARG A 43 -15.51 9.63 -15.54
CA ARG A 43 -14.92 9.87 -14.21
C ARG A 43 -14.75 11.35 -13.89
N LEU A 44 -14.32 12.14 -14.88
CA LEU A 44 -14.16 13.59 -14.73
C LEU A 44 -15.51 14.28 -14.52
N LEU A 45 -16.56 13.84 -15.22
CA LEU A 45 -17.92 14.36 -15.02
C LEU A 45 -18.45 14.03 -13.62
N GLN A 46 -18.27 12.80 -13.15
CA GLN A 46 -18.62 12.42 -11.77
C GLN A 46 -17.87 13.28 -10.74
N THR A 47 -16.58 13.50 -10.97
CA THR A 47 -15.75 14.36 -10.10
C THR A 47 -16.25 15.81 -10.11
N ALA A 48 -16.57 16.35 -11.28
CA ALA A 48 -17.10 17.70 -11.44
C ALA A 48 -18.44 17.89 -10.72
N ILE A 49 -19.36 16.91 -10.80
CA ILE A 49 -20.65 16.95 -10.10
C ILE A 49 -20.42 16.97 -8.58
N LEU A 50 -19.52 16.11 -8.07
CA LEU A 50 -19.18 16.08 -6.64
C LEU A 50 -18.56 17.40 -6.19
N GLN A 51 -17.61 17.96 -6.94
CA GLN A 51 -17.01 19.26 -6.62
C GLN A 51 -18.03 20.40 -6.65
N TYR A 52 -18.92 20.42 -7.65
CA TYR A 52 -19.98 21.42 -7.75
C TYR A 52 -20.93 21.38 -6.53
N SER A 53 -21.21 20.18 -6.01
CA SER A 53 -22.03 20.03 -4.79
C SER A 53 -21.36 20.57 -3.52
N GLN A 54 -20.04 20.66 -3.50
CA GLN A 54 -19.26 21.11 -2.34
C GLN A 54 -18.86 22.60 -2.42
N SER A 55 -18.69 23.12 -3.64
CA SER A 55 -18.29 24.51 -3.89
C SER A 55 -18.82 24.98 -5.24
N SER A 56 -19.73 25.96 -5.23
CA SER A 56 -20.21 26.60 -6.46
C SER A 56 -19.15 27.60 -6.98
N GLY A 57 -18.56 27.31 -8.15
CA GLY A 57 -17.71 28.26 -8.89
C GLY A 57 -16.22 27.90 -8.99
N GLN A 58 -15.76 26.83 -8.34
CA GLN A 58 -14.38 26.36 -8.52
C GLN A 58 -14.25 25.63 -9.88
N GLN A 59 -13.25 26.03 -10.68
CA GLN A 59 -12.91 25.31 -11.91
C GLN A 59 -12.30 23.94 -11.59
N ILE A 60 -12.68 22.93 -12.36
CA ILE A 60 -12.11 21.59 -12.22
C ILE A 60 -10.64 21.58 -12.67
N ASP A 61 -9.75 21.14 -11.78
CA ASP A 61 -8.37 20.82 -12.15
C ASP A 61 -8.31 19.38 -12.65
N PHE A 62 -8.30 19.21 -13.98
CA PHE A 62 -8.31 17.87 -14.58
C PHE A 62 -7.14 16.99 -14.12
N VAL A 63 -5.96 17.57 -13.86
CA VAL A 63 -4.76 16.81 -13.43
C VAL A 63 -4.97 16.24 -12.03
N GLN A 64 -5.64 16.97 -11.15
CA GLN A 64 -6.00 16.48 -9.81
C GLN A 64 -7.23 15.56 -9.85
N ALA A 65 -8.21 15.87 -10.69
CA ALA A 65 -9.46 15.12 -10.80
C ALA A 65 -9.24 13.66 -11.25
N VAL A 66 -8.34 13.42 -12.20
CA VAL A 66 -8.00 12.04 -12.62
C VAL A 66 -7.28 11.24 -11.51
N ARG A 67 -6.71 11.92 -10.51
CA ARG A 67 -6.00 11.29 -9.39
C ARG A 67 -6.90 11.01 -8.19
N VAL A 68 -8.20 11.33 -8.22
CA VAL A 68 -9.10 11.10 -7.07
C VAL A 68 -9.12 9.63 -6.62
N CYS A 69 -9.15 8.68 -7.56
CA CYS A 69 -9.12 7.25 -7.25
C CYS A 69 -7.71 6.67 -7.02
N ASN A 70 -6.66 7.45 -7.31
CA ASN A 70 -5.27 7.08 -7.07
C ASN A 70 -4.50 8.34 -6.64
N PRO A 71 -4.75 8.83 -5.40
CA PRO A 71 -4.25 10.11 -4.96
C PRO A 71 -2.72 10.12 -4.93
N PRO A 72 -2.10 11.30 -5.08
CA PRO A 72 -0.66 11.44 -4.90
C PRO A 72 -0.25 11.01 -3.48
N PRO A 73 0.99 10.52 -3.31
CA PRO A 73 1.52 10.19 -1.99
C PRO A 73 1.48 11.36 -1.01
N THR A 74 0.82 11.17 0.13
CA THR A 74 0.69 12.20 1.19
C THR A 74 1.99 12.49 1.95
N GLN A 75 2.91 11.52 2.00
CA GLN A 75 4.18 11.60 2.73
C GLN A 75 5.38 11.48 1.78
N LEU A 76 5.29 12.10 0.60
CA LEU A 76 6.35 11.97 -0.40
C LEU A 76 7.64 12.64 0.06
N THR A 77 7.56 13.79 0.72
CA THR A 77 8.71 14.54 1.24
C THR A 77 9.57 13.66 2.15
N GLU A 78 8.94 13.03 3.16
CA GLU A 78 9.62 12.19 4.15
C GLU A 78 10.23 10.96 3.50
N LYS A 79 9.54 10.36 2.52
CA LYS A 79 10.04 9.19 1.78
C LYS A 79 11.23 9.52 0.91
N LEU A 80 11.23 10.68 0.24
CA LEU A 80 12.37 11.14 -0.55
C LEU A 80 13.58 11.44 0.35
N ILE A 81 13.35 12.07 1.51
CA ILE A 81 14.40 12.28 2.52
C ILE A 81 14.96 10.94 2.98
N GLN A 82 14.10 10.01 3.38
CA GLN A 82 14.51 8.67 3.81
C GLN A 82 15.34 7.98 2.73
N PHE A 83 14.90 7.99 1.47
CA PHE A 83 15.62 7.39 0.34
C PHE A 83 17.01 8.02 0.16
N LEU A 84 17.08 9.35 0.04
CA LEU A 84 18.33 10.08 -0.21
C LEU A 84 19.31 9.94 0.94
N SER A 85 18.83 9.96 2.19
CA SER A 85 19.68 9.76 3.37
C SER A 85 20.18 8.32 3.48
N THR A 86 19.33 7.33 3.21
CA THR A 86 19.70 5.90 3.29
C THR A 86 20.69 5.52 2.21
N THR A 87 20.54 6.09 1.01
CA THR A 87 21.35 5.75 -0.17
C THR A 87 22.40 6.81 -0.50
N LYS A 88 22.80 7.63 0.47
CA LYS A 88 23.72 8.77 0.25
C LYS A 88 25.07 8.36 -0.38
N ASP A 89 25.58 7.18 -0.01
CA ASP A 89 26.86 6.64 -0.45
C ASP A 89 26.69 5.69 -1.65
N ALA A 90 25.47 5.56 -2.18
CA ALA A 90 25.18 4.66 -3.28
C ALA A 90 25.69 5.24 -4.60
N GLU A 91 26.42 4.44 -5.36
CA GLU A 91 26.76 4.75 -6.74
C GLU A 91 25.53 4.58 -7.66
N MET A 92 24.66 5.58 -7.65
CA MET A 92 23.50 5.68 -8.54
C MET A 92 23.11 7.15 -8.83
N ASP A 93 22.46 7.38 -9.96
CA ASP A 93 21.85 8.69 -10.25
C ASP A 93 20.51 8.81 -9.50
N HIS A 94 20.53 9.36 -8.27
CA HIS A 94 19.32 9.56 -7.46
C HIS A 94 18.26 10.39 -8.16
N VAL A 95 18.66 11.40 -8.95
CA VAL A 95 17.71 12.26 -9.69
C VAL A 95 16.96 11.41 -10.72
N ALA A 96 17.67 10.58 -11.48
CA ALA A 96 17.05 9.68 -12.45
C ALA A 96 16.14 8.64 -11.77
N VAL A 97 16.58 8.05 -10.66
CA VAL A 97 15.77 7.05 -9.92
C VAL A 97 14.48 7.68 -9.40
N ILE A 98 14.56 8.86 -8.77
CA ILE A 98 13.39 9.61 -8.28
C ILE A 98 12.47 9.97 -9.44
N ALA A 99 13.01 10.60 -10.49
CA ALA A 99 12.23 11.01 -11.65
C ALA A 99 11.47 9.84 -12.30
N SER A 100 12.13 8.69 -12.46
CA SER A 100 11.53 7.50 -13.05
C SER A 100 10.49 6.85 -12.13
N ALA A 101 10.69 6.89 -10.81
CA ALA A 101 9.72 6.39 -9.84
C ALA A 101 8.45 7.27 -9.78
N LEU A 102 8.61 8.59 -9.84
CA LEU A 102 7.48 9.52 -9.95
C LEU A 102 6.74 9.35 -11.27
N ASP A 103 7.46 9.10 -12.36
CA ASP A 103 6.89 8.85 -13.67
C ASP A 103 6.10 7.53 -13.75
N LEU A 104 6.55 6.49 -13.02
CA LEU A 104 5.79 5.26 -12.77
C LEU A 104 4.48 5.54 -12.01
N ASP A 105 4.53 6.34 -10.94
CA ASP A 105 3.34 6.71 -10.16
C ASP A 105 2.37 7.61 -10.95
N ALA A 106 2.90 8.49 -11.79
CA ALA A 106 2.14 9.43 -12.60
C ALA A 106 1.31 8.76 -13.70
N HIS A 107 1.74 7.59 -14.17
CA HIS A 107 1.16 6.92 -15.34
C HIS A 107 0.82 5.45 -15.05
N PRO A 108 -0.17 5.17 -14.16
CA PRO A 108 -0.76 3.84 -14.07
C PRO A 108 -1.49 3.46 -15.37
N PRO A 109 -1.80 2.16 -15.58
CA PRO A 109 -2.54 1.72 -16.76
C PRO A 109 -3.86 2.48 -16.94
N GLY A 110 -4.11 2.96 -18.16
CA GLY A 110 -5.33 3.72 -18.50
C GLY A 110 -5.34 5.17 -18.02
N MET A 111 -4.22 5.71 -17.54
CA MET A 111 -4.11 7.13 -17.15
C MET A 111 -4.04 8.06 -18.37
N HIS A 112 -4.66 9.23 -18.27
CA HIS A 112 -4.52 10.30 -19.26
C HIS A 112 -3.11 10.90 -19.24
N PHE A 113 -2.49 11.03 -20.42
CA PHE A 113 -1.15 11.60 -20.55
C PHE A 113 -1.23 13.13 -20.68
N PHE A 114 -1.06 13.85 -19.57
CA PHE A 114 -0.92 15.30 -19.58
C PHE A 114 0.52 15.72 -19.89
N ALA A 115 0.73 16.98 -20.27
CA ALA A 115 2.06 17.56 -20.39
C ALA A 115 2.89 17.26 -19.11
N PRO A 116 4.06 16.61 -19.22
CA PRO A 116 4.81 16.13 -18.05
C PRO A 116 5.19 17.24 -17.06
N GLN A 117 5.52 18.44 -17.55
CA GLN A 117 5.85 19.59 -16.71
C GLN A 117 4.65 20.01 -15.85
N THR A 118 3.45 20.00 -16.43
CA THR A 118 2.20 20.30 -15.72
C THR A 118 1.90 19.23 -14.67
N THR A 119 2.04 17.96 -15.04
CA THR A 119 1.87 16.83 -14.11
C THR A 119 2.83 16.93 -12.94
N PHE A 120 4.13 17.14 -13.20
CA PHE A 120 5.13 17.30 -12.16
C PHE A 120 4.85 18.52 -11.27
N GLY A 121 4.58 19.67 -11.89
CA GLY A 121 4.32 20.93 -11.20
C GLY A 121 3.13 20.83 -10.24
N LYS A 122 2.02 20.22 -10.68
CA LYS A 122 0.81 20.11 -9.89
C LYS A 122 0.84 18.98 -8.86
N THR A 123 1.58 17.90 -9.13
CA THR A 123 1.49 16.68 -8.30
C THR A 123 2.69 16.49 -7.38
N TYR A 124 3.92 16.81 -7.82
CA TYR A 124 5.14 16.39 -7.11
C TYR A 124 6.04 17.55 -6.69
N ARG A 125 6.03 18.69 -7.39
CA ARG A 125 6.97 19.79 -7.17
C ARG A 125 7.02 20.25 -5.72
N ALA A 126 5.88 20.41 -5.06
CA ALA A 126 5.83 20.85 -3.66
C ALA A 126 6.62 19.90 -2.73
N ALA A 127 6.41 18.59 -2.84
CA ALA A 127 7.08 17.61 -2.00
C ALA A 127 8.58 17.50 -2.31
N VAL A 128 8.96 17.54 -3.59
CA VAL A 128 10.38 17.46 -3.99
C VAL A 128 11.13 18.72 -3.55
N SER A 129 10.55 19.91 -3.72
CA SER A 129 11.15 21.18 -3.26
C SER A 129 11.25 21.25 -1.74
N GLN A 130 10.30 20.67 -1.01
CA GLN A 130 10.40 20.57 0.45
C GLN A 130 11.55 19.63 0.87
N ALA A 131 11.70 18.48 0.22
CA ALA A 131 12.81 17.56 0.48
C ALA A 131 14.17 18.19 0.12
N GLU A 132 14.24 18.92 -0.98
CA GLU A 132 15.40 19.72 -1.40
C GLU A 132 15.85 20.69 -0.31
N SER A 133 14.91 21.50 0.21
CA SER A 133 15.20 22.48 1.27
C SER A 133 15.67 21.80 2.56
N LEU A 134 15.04 20.70 2.97
CA LEU A 134 15.40 19.99 4.21
C LEU A 134 16.75 19.25 4.12
N LEU A 135 17.19 18.88 2.92
CA LEU A 135 18.46 18.19 2.68
C LEU A 135 19.61 19.12 2.27
N ASN A 136 19.34 20.41 2.06
CA ASN A 136 20.27 21.37 1.45
C ASN A 136 20.85 20.86 0.11
N LYS A 137 19.98 20.34 -0.76
CA LYS A 137 20.35 19.80 -2.09
C LYS A 137 19.87 20.71 -3.22
N ASP A 138 20.44 21.90 -3.30
CA ASP A 138 20.04 22.95 -4.25
C ASP A 138 19.94 22.44 -5.70
N GLY A 139 18.84 22.79 -6.36
CA GLY A 139 18.51 22.40 -7.72
C GLY A 139 17.93 21.00 -7.87
N LEU A 140 17.67 20.25 -6.79
CA LEU A 140 17.11 18.89 -6.88
C LEU A 140 15.75 18.87 -7.59
N SER A 141 14.81 19.75 -7.22
CA SER A 141 13.45 19.76 -7.77
C SER A 141 13.45 20.03 -9.28
N ASP A 142 14.27 20.96 -9.74
CA ASP A 142 14.36 21.27 -11.17
C ASP A 142 15.08 20.18 -11.97
N GLN A 143 16.11 19.55 -11.41
CA GLN A 143 16.77 18.40 -12.01
C GLN A 143 15.81 17.21 -12.13
N VAL A 144 15.04 16.92 -11.08
CA VAL A 144 14.02 15.86 -11.09
C VAL A 144 12.92 16.20 -12.10
N CYS A 145 12.44 17.45 -12.15
CA CYS A 145 11.44 17.89 -13.14
C CYS A 145 11.93 17.69 -14.58
N LYS A 146 13.19 18.04 -14.86
CA LYS A 146 13.82 17.87 -16.17
C LYS A 146 13.92 16.40 -16.55
N LYS A 147 14.40 15.54 -15.64
CA LYS A 147 14.50 14.10 -15.86
C LYS A 147 13.15 13.41 -15.97
N PHE A 148 12.16 13.81 -15.17
CA PHE A 148 10.79 13.32 -15.25
C PHE A 148 10.21 13.62 -16.64
N THR A 149 10.32 14.87 -17.09
CA THR A 149 9.86 15.29 -18.41
C THR A 149 10.55 14.51 -19.52
N GLN A 150 11.88 14.39 -19.46
CA GLN A 150 12.66 13.61 -20.41
C GLN A 150 12.15 12.17 -20.48
N PHE A 151 12.06 11.48 -19.34
CA PHE A 151 11.63 10.08 -19.31
C PHE A 151 10.20 9.89 -19.78
N SER A 152 9.25 10.71 -19.33
CA SER A 152 7.85 10.61 -19.73
C SER A 152 7.67 10.75 -21.25
N LEU A 153 8.39 11.68 -21.89
CA LEU A 153 8.34 11.90 -23.33
C LEU A 153 9.04 10.77 -24.11
N GLU A 154 10.26 10.39 -23.71
CA GLU A 154 11.04 9.34 -24.39
C GLU A 154 10.33 7.99 -24.39
N ARG A 155 9.61 7.67 -23.32
CA ARG A 155 8.86 6.40 -23.23
C ARG A 155 7.43 6.50 -23.72
N GLN A 156 6.96 7.65 -24.21
CA GLN A 156 5.53 7.82 -24.53
C GLN A 156 5.06 6.70 -25.47
N GLY A 157 3.92 6.07 -25.16
CA GLY A 157 3.44 4.87 -25.85
C GLY A 157 4.02 3.54 -25.34
N VAL A 158 5.03 3.58 -24.47
CA VAL A 158 5.60 2.42 -23.77
C VAL A 158 5.23 2.47 -22.29
N SER A 159 5.06 1.28 -21.70
CA SER A 159 4.77 1.10 -20.27
C SER A 159 5.80 1.80 -19.37
N SER A 160 5.31 2.67 -18.47
CA SER A 160 6.09 3.31 -17.41
C SER A 160 6.82 2.30 -16.53
N ALA A 161 6.15 1.19 -16.17
CA ALA A 161 6.73 0.09 -15.42
C ALA A 161 7.92 -0.56 -16.12
N HIS A 162 7.83 -0.82 -17.43
CA HIS A 162 8.94 -1.40 -18.19
C HIS A 162 10.13 -0.44 -18.29
N ALA A 163 9.87 0.84 -18.56
CA ALA A 163 10.90 1.86 -18.61
C ALA A 163 11.62 2.02 -17.26
N HIS A 164 10.85 2.04 -16.16
CA HIS A 164 11.37 2.14 -14.80
C HIS A 164 12.19 0.92 -14.40
N LEU A 165 11.70 -0.30 -14.67
CA LEU A 165 12.44 -1.53 -14.40
C LEU A 165 13.78 -1.58 -15.13
N ARG A 166 13.83 -1.09 -16.38
CA ARG A 166 15.07 -0.99 -17.15
C ARG A 166 16.08 -0.04 -16.49
N LEU A 167 15.61 1.06 -15.88
CA LEU A 167 16.48 1.96 -15.13
C LEU A 167 16.99 1.27 -13.85
N LEU A 168 16.12 0.66 -13.06
CA LEU A 168 16.50 -0.05 -11.82
C LEU A 168 17.54 -1.14 -12.08
N ARG A 169 17.41 -1.87 -13.20
CA ARG A 169 18.36 -2.91 -13.63
C ARG A 169 19.80 -2.39 -13.79
N LYS A 170 20.00 -1.12 -14.13
CA LYS A 170 21.35 -0.52 -14.24
C LYS A 170 22.08 -0.47 -12.91
N TYR A 171 21.35 -0.41 -11.81
CA TYR A 171 21.90 -0.27 -10.45
C TYR A 171 21.74 -1.56 -9.62
N GLN A 172 21.58 -2.72 -10.29
CA GLN A 172 21.35 -4.01 -9.62
C GLN A 172 22.41 -4.40 -8.59
N ALA A 173 23.68 -4.05 -8.86
CA ALA A 173 24.76 -4.29 -7.91
C ALA A 173 24.58 -3.44 -6.65
N THR A 174 24.40 -2.13 -6.83
CA THR A 174 24.18 -1.15 -5.76
C THR A 174 22.97 -1.52 -4.88
N TRP A 175 21.86 -1.97 -5.47
CA TRP A 175 20.66 -2.32 -4.71
C TRP A 175 20.87 -3.48 -3.73
N ARG A 176 21.88 -4.33 -3.91
CA ARG A 176 22.14 -5.48 -3.00
C ARG A 176 22.48 -5.02 -1.59
N ASP A 177 23.03 -3.81 -1.44
CA ASP A 177 23.47 -3.26 -0.17
C ASP A 177 22.37 -2.48 0.56
N TYR A 178 21.23 -2.23 -0.10
CA TYR A 178 20.10 -1.45 0.43
C TYR A 178 18.83 -2.30 0.51
N VAL A 179 18.71 -3.09 1.58
CA VAL A 179 17.57 -3.99 1.84
C VAL A 179 16.71 -3.56 3.02
N GLU A 180 17.21 -2.66 3.86
CA GLU A 180 16.52 -2.19 5.07
C GLU A 180 15.74 -0.89 4.83
N GLY A 181 14.62 -0.74 5.54
CA GLY A 181 13.83 0.49 5.52
C GLY A 181 12.32 0.26 5.42
N ASN A 182 11.55 1.28 5.80
CA ASN A 182 10.09 1.30 5.68
C ASN A 182 9.60 1.98 4.38
N LEU A 183 10.37 1.83 3.31
CA LEU A 183 10.10 2.42 2.01
C LEU A 183 10.26 1.36 0.91
N CYS A 184 9.30 1.29 -0.02
CA CYS A 184 9.49 0.49 -1.23
C CYS A 184 10.48 1.20 -2.16
N PHE A 185 11.73 0.72 -2.24
CA PHE A 185 12.76 1.32 -3.10
C PHE A 185 12.48 1.20 -4.61
N VAL A 186 11.47 0.41 -5.00
CA VAL A 186 10.99 0.40 -6.39
C VAL A 186 10.21 1.67 -6.70
N CYS A 187 9.10 1.94 -5.99
CA CYS A 187 8.26 3.09 -6.34
C CYS A 187 8.59 4.38 -5.59
N LEU A 188 9.35 4.33 -4.49
CA LEU A 188 9.66 5.48 -3.61
C LEU A 188 8.43 6.22 -3.02
N VAL A 189 7.23 5.69 -3.24
CA VAL A 189 5.95 6.37 -2.99
C VAL A 189 5.15 5.68 -1.90
N ARG A 190 5.28 4.36 -1.73
CA ARG A 190 4.46 3.55 -0.81
C ARG A 190 5.33 2.80 0.21
N PRO A 191 4.83 2.58 1.44
CA PRO A 191 5.48 1.67 2.37
C PRO A 191 5.39 0.23 1.83
N PRO A 192 6.39 -0.63 2.10
CA PRO A 192 6.38 -1.99 1.64
C PRO A 192 5.62 -2.91 2.60
N SER A 193 4.91 -3.88 2.04
CA SER A 193 4.11 -4.90 2.74
C SER A 193 4.74 -6.28 2.65
N THR A 194 5.46 -6.57 1.57
CA THR A 194 6.01 -7.89 1.26
C THR A 194 7.53 -7.87 1.31
N THR A 195 8.14 -8.88 1.91
CA THR A 195 9.60 -9.08 1.92
C THR A 195 9.95 -10.29 1.06
N LEU A 196 10.80 -10.10 0.05
CA LEU A 196 11.28 -11.16 -0.83
C LEU A 196 12.41 -11.98 -0.17
N ASP A 197 12.77 -13.12 -0.77
CA ASP A 197 13.86 -13.99 -0.27
C ASP A 197 15.23 -13.31 -0.27
N CYS A 198 15.40 -12.25 -1.07
CA CYS A 198 16.59 -11.41 -1.09
C CYS A 198 16.56 -10.25 -0.07
N HIS A 199 15.58 -10.23 0.83
CA HIS A 199 15.31 -9.20 1.84
C HIS A 199 14.84 -7.84 1.30
N HIS A 200 14.85 -7.60 -0.02
CA HIS A 200 14.16 -6.44 -0.58
C HIS A 200 12.67 -6.48 -0.29
N ARG A 201 12.12 -5.30 0.00
CA ARG A 201 10.72 -5.14 0.38
C ARG A 201 9.94 -4.39 -0.70
N LEU A 202 8.77 -4.91 -1.08
CA LEU A 202 7.88 -4.35 -2.09
C LEU A 202 6.54 -3.94 -1.48
N CYS A 203 5.93 -2.88 -2.00
CA CYS A 203 4.53 -2.56 -1.73
C CYS A 203 3.61 -3.40 -2.63
N ASP A 204 2.34 -3.54 -2.24
CA ASP A 204 1.34 -4.31 -2.99
C ASP A 204 1.25 -3.87 -4.45
N ALA A 205 1.27 -2.56 -4.70
CA ALA A 205 1.26 -2.02 -6.06
C ALA A 205 2.46 -2.51 -6.90
N CYS A 206 3.66 -2.57 -6.33
CA CYS A 206 4.84 -3.08 -7.04
C CYS A 206 4.78 -4.60 -7.24
N VAL A 207 4.20 -5.35 -6.29
CA VAL A 207 3.93 -6.78 -6.47
C VAL A 207 2.95 -6.98 -7.63
N MET A 208 1.90 -6.17 -7.72
CA MET A 208 0.94 -6.23 -8.83
C MET A 208 1.53 -5.81 -10.17
N ILE A 209 2.44 -4.82 -10.19
CA ILE A 209 3.07 -4.32 -11.42
C ILE A 209 4.12 -5.29 -11.97
N TYR A 210 4.94 -5.88 -11.09
CA TYR A 210 6.10 -6.70 -11.49
C TYR A 210 5.92 -8.20 -11.26
N GLY A 211 4.80 -8.61 -10.65
CA GLY A 211 4.40 -10.00 -10.51
C GLY A 211 3.32 -10.40 -11.51
N SER A 212 3.04 -11.69 -11.55
CA SER A 212 1.95 -12.29 -12.32
C SER A 212 0.99 -13.00 -11.39
N ARG A 213 -0.33 -12.81 -11.57
CA ARG A 213 -1.32 -13.61 -10.87
C ARG A 213 -1.27 -15.06 -11.34
N THR A 214 -1.44 -16.00 -10.42
CA THR A 214 -1.52 -17.43 -10.75
C THR A 214 -2.83 -17.79 -11.43
N SER A 215 -3.92 -17.09 -11.09
CA SER A 215 -5.23 -17.15 -11.78
C SER A 215 -5.97 -15.81 -11.61
N PRO A 216 -6.99 -15.50 -12.44
CA PRO A 216 -7.70 -14.22 -12.38
C PRO A 216 -8.29 -13.88 -11.00
N ASP A 217 -8.83 -14.90 -10.33
CA ASP A 217 -9.54 -14.78 -9.04
C ASP A 217 -8.66 -15.07 -7.82
N SER A 218 -7.40 -15.47 -8.02
CA SER A 218 -6.50 -15.77 -6.92
C SER A 218 -5.91 -14.49 -6.31
N PRO A 219 -5.88 -14.38 -4.96
CA PRO A 219 -5.13 -13.32 -4.28
C PRO A 219 -3.60 -13.56 -4.32
N SER A 220 -3.15 -14.68 -4.88
CA SER A 220 -1.73 -15.02 -4.96
C SER A 220 -1.06 -14.45 -6.21
N PHE A 221 0.10 -13.85 -5.99
CA PHE A 221 0.99 -13.30 -7.00
C PHE A 221 2.32 -14.03 -6.96
N GLN A 222 2.90 -14.25 -8.14
CA GLN A 222 4.25 -14.73 -8.30
C GLN A 222 5.14 -13.59 -8.81
N VAL A 223 6.11 -13.19 -8.00
CA VAL A 223 7.22 -12.32 -8.44
C VAL A 223 8.43 -13.21 -8.65
N LEU A 224 8.78 -13.51 -9.91
CA LEU A 224 9.85 -14.48 -10.22
C LEU A 224 11.26 -13.96 -9.91
N SER A 225 11.46 -12.64 -10.01
CA SER A 225 12.74 -11.98 -9.79
C SER A 225 12.54 -10.61 -9.15
N CYS A 226 13.37 -10.27 -8.16
CA CYS A 226 13.35 -8.96 -7.51
C CYS A 226 13.61 -7.82 -8.52
N PRO A 227 12.73 -6.80 -8.60
CA PRO A 227 12.92 -5.66 -9.51
C PRO A 227 14.21 -4.86 -9.27
N LEU A 228 14.74 -4.92 -8.04
CA LEU A 228 15.93 -4.16 -7.62
C LEU A 228 17.23 -4.92 -7.90
N CYS A 229 17.42 -6.11 -7.31
CA CYS A 229 18.68 -6.85 -7.40
C CYS A 229 18.69 -8.04 -8.39
N GLY A 230 17.53 -8.38 -8.96
CA GLY A 230 17.39 -9.49 -9.91
C GLY A 230 17.40 -10.90 -9.31
N LYS A 231 17.61 -11.07 -7.99
CA LYS A 231 17.56 -12.38 -7.33
C LYS A 231 16.17 -13.01 -7.44
N HIS A 232 16.13 -14.33 -7.59
CA HIS A 232 14.89 -15.09 -7.65
C HIS A 232 14.14 -15.11 -6.32
N HIS A 233 12.82 -15.12 -6.39
CA HIS A 233 11.92 -15.35 -5.26
C HIS A 233 11.04 -16.55 -5.55
N ARG A 234 11.00 -17.51 -4.61
CA ARG A 234 10.35 -18.81 -4.84
C ARG A 234 8.96 -18.89 -4.23
N ARG A 235 8.69 -18.12 -3.18
CA ARG A 235 7.41 -18.16 -2.47
C ARG A 235 6.33 -17.40 -3.24
N GLN A 236 5.08 -17.82 -3.05
CA GLN A 236 3.93 -17.04 -3.49
C GLN A 236 3.69 -15.89 -2.52
N ILE A 237 3.23 -14.76 -3.06
CA ILE A 237 2.88 -13.58 -2.30
C ILE A 237 1.36 -13.47 -2.28
N PHE A 238 0.77 -13.45 -1.10
CA PHE A 238 -0.68 -13.27 -0.93
C PHE A 238 -0.95 -11.80 -0.63
N LEU A 239 -1.63 -11.12 -1.55
CA LEU A 239 -2.03 -9.73 -1.35
C LEU A 239 -3.44 -9.70 -0.76
N GLN A 240 -3.64 -8.84 0.23
CA GLN A 240 -4.98 -8.57 0.73
C GLN A 240 -5.77 -7.77 -0.31
N PRO A 241 -7.07 -8.08 -0.51
CA PRO A 241 -7.92 -7.25 -1.32
C PRO A 241 -7.92 -5.79 -0.81
N PRO A 242 -7.96 -4.77 -1.69
CA PRO A 242 -8.04 -3.37 -1.26
C PRO A 242 -9.24 -3.03 -0.38
N THR A 243 -10.28 -3.87 -0.41
CA THR A 243 -11.48 -3.76 0.42
C THR A 243 -11.39 -4.52 1.74
N SER A 244 -10.29 -5.24 1.98
CA SER A 244 -10.06 -5.92 3.25
C SER A 244 -9.78 -4.87 4.32
N GLY A 245 -10.69 -4.73 5.28
CA GLY A 245 -10.40 -3.99 6.50
C GLY A 245 -9.37 -4.74 7.34
N ASN A 246 -8.74 -4.03 8.29
CA ASN A 246 -7.86 -4.65 9.27
C ASN A 246 -8.69 -5.53 10.21
N ARG A 247 -8.37 -6.82 10.26
CA ARG A 247 -9.00 -7.81 11.15
C ARG A 247 -8.15 -7.91 12.41
N VAL A 248 -8.55 -7.20 13.46
CA VAL A 248 -7.78 -7.13 14.72
C VAL A 248 -8.43 -7.99 15.78
N LEU A 249 -7.63 -8.82 16.47
CA LEU A 249 -8.05 -9.60 17.62
C LEU A 249 -7.23 -9.18 18.85
N GLU A 250 -7.89 -8.66 19.87
CA GLU A 250 -7.26 -8.38 21.17
C GLU A 250 -7.76 -9.37 22.22
N LEU A 251 -6.81 -10.06 22.85
CA LEU A 251 -7.04 -11.02 23.92
C LEU A 251 -6.34 -10.51 25.18
N GLY A 252 -7.13 -10.18 26.20
CA GLY A 252 -6.63 -9.61 27.46
C GLY A 252 -7.41 -10.11 28.67
N GLY A 253 -6.80 -9.98 29.85
CA GLY A 253 -7.45 -10.30 31.14
C GLY A 253 -6.63 -11.23 32.03
N ALA A 254 -7.20 -11.57 33.19
CA ALA A 254 -6.58 -12.47 34.16
C ALA A 254 -6.92 -13.95 33.93
N SER A 255 -6.11 -14.86 34.47
CA SER A 255 -6.24 -16.31 34.35
C SER A 255 -7.61 -16.88 34.74
N LYS A 256 -8.33 -16.19 35.64
CA LYS A 256 -9.70 -16.57 36.04
C LYS A 256 -10.72 -16.54 34.88
N TYR A 257 -10.44 -15.80 33.81
CA TYR A 257 -11.29 -15.68 32.61
C TYR A 257 -10.91 -16.62 31.47
N LYS A 258 -9.99 -17.57 31.71
CA LYS A 258 -9.44 -18.45 30.67
C LYS A 258 -10.49 -19.32 29.97
N TRP A 259 -11.54 -19.73 30.68
CA TRP A 259 -12.60 -20.57 30.11
C TRP A 259 -13.58 -19.74 29.28
N GLU A 260 -13.89 -18.52 29.72
CA GLU A 260 -14.69 -17.54 28.99
C GLU A 260 -13.97 -17.12 27.70
N MET A 261 -12.66 -16.93 27.74
CA MET A 261 -11.85 -16.62 26.56
C MET A 261 -11.86 -17.76 25.54
N LEU A 262 -11.71 -19.01 26.01
CA LEU A 262 -11.86 -20.18 25.13
C LEU A 262 -13.25 -20.24 24.49
N LYS A 263 -14.30 -19.96 25.28
CA LYS A 263 -15.68 -19.91 24.77
C LYS A 263 -15.84 -18.83 23.69
N PHE A 264 -15.34 -17.63 23.95
CA PHE A 264 -15.33 -16.53 22.98
C PHE A 264 -14.62 -16.93 21.68
N LEU A 265 -13.43 -17.52 21.74
CA LEU A 265 -12.69 -17.97 20.55
C LEU A 265 -13.46 -19.04 19.77
N LYS A 266 -14.15 -19.96 20.44
CA LYS A 266 -15.04 -20.95 19.80
C LYS A 266 -16.24 -20.28 19.11
N GLU A 267 -16.86 -19.29 19.76
CA GLU A 267 -17.97 -18.52 19.19
C GLU A 267 -17.51 -17.72 17.96
N VAL A 268 -16.34 -17.10 18.01
CA VAL A 268 -15.72 -16.39 16.87
C VAL A 268 -15.45 -17.36 15.71
N GLN A 269 -14.79 -18.50 15.97
CA GLN A 269 -14.52 -19.50 14.93
C GLN A 269 -15.81 -20.03 14.30
N SER A 270 -16.84 -20.27 15.10
CA SER A 270 -18.16 -20.70 14.62
C SER A 270 -18.88 -19.61 13.81
N ALA A 271 -18.80 -18.35 14.23
CA ALA A 271 -19.43 -17.23 13.54
C ALA A 271 -18.77 -16.92 12.20
N ILE A 272 -17.44 -17.10 12.10
CA ILE A 272 -16.71 -17.00 10.83
C ILE A 272 -17.16 -18.11 9.88
N GLY A 273 -17.29 -19.35 10.37
CA GLY A 273 -17.91 -20.44 9.62
C GLY A 273 -17.15 -20.88 8.36
N LEU A 274 -15.88 -20.51 8.23
CA LEU A 274 -15.02 -20.88 7.11
C LEU A 274 -14.11 -22.06 7.50
N PRO A 275 -13.79 -22.98 6.58
CA PRO A 275 -12.89 -24.11 6.80
C PRO A 275 -11.42 -23.67 6.79
N VAL A 276 -11.11 -22.58 7.50
CA VAL A 276 -9.80 -21.94 7.55
C VAL A 276 -9.42 -21.79 9.03
N PRO A 277 -8.18 -22.13 9.44
CA PRO A 277 -7.75 -22.04 10.83
C PRO A 277 -7.94 -20.64 11.43
N LEU A 278 -8.23 -20.57 12.74
CA LEU A 278 -8.52 -19.31 13.44
C LEU A 278 -7.42 -18.25 13.24
N GLN A 279 -6.16 -18.71 13.19
CA GLN A 279 -4.98 -17.88 13.05
C GLN A 279 -4.84 -17.15 11.71
N GLU A 280 -5.56 -17.58 10.66
CA GLU A 280 -5.50 -16.95 9.33
C GLU A 280 -6.55 -15.85 9.13
N HIS A 281 -7.44 -15.65 10.11
CA HIS A 281 -8.51 -14.67 10.03
C HIS A 281 -8.13 -13.27 10.52
N PHE A 282 -6.93 -13.09 11.08
CA PHE A 282 -6.53 -11.84 11.72
C PHE A 282 -5.21 -11.31 11.18
N ASP A 283 -5.11 -9.99 11.07
CA ASP A 283 -3.94 -9.26 10.56
C ASP A 283 -3.08 -8.72 11.70
N LEU A 284 -3.71 -8.40 12.83
CA LEU A 284 -3.05 -7.97 14.07
C LEU A 284 -3.68 -8.71 15.24
N VAL A 285 -2.85 -9.32 16.07
CA VAL A 285 -3.29 -10.00 17.28
C VAL A 285 -2.52 -9.47 18.47
N ILE A 286 -3.24 -9.01 19.48
CA ILE A 286 -2.68 -8.40 20.68
C ILE A 286 -2.99 -9.31 21.86
N GLY A 287 -1.96 -9.75 22.57
CA GLY A 287 -2.07 -10.58 23.76
C GLY A 287 -1.62 -9.82 25.01
N SER A 288 -2.42 -9.85 26.07
CA SER A 288 -2.05 -9.38 27.41
C SER A 288 -2.60 -10.33 28.48
N GLY A 289 -1.92 -10.42 29.64
CA GLY A 289 -2.33 -11.33 30.71
C GLY A 289 -2.52 -12.78 30.22
N ILE A 290 -3.70 -13.36 30.45
CA ILE A 290 -4.05 -14.70 29.97
C ILE A 290 -4.10 -14.80 28.44
N GLY A 291 -4.34 -13.69 27.74
CA GLY A 291 -4.34 -13.65 26.29
C GLY A 291 -2.99 -14.01 25.68
N LEU A 292 -1.88 -13.75 26.39
CA LEU A 292 -0.54 -14.17 25.96
C LEU A 292 -0.45 -15.69 25.70
N PHE A 293 -1.13 -16.50 26.53
CA PHE A 293 -1.18 -17.96 26.35
C PHE A 293 -1.86 -18.35 25.04
N PHE A 294 -3.02 -17.76 24.75
CA PHE A 294 -3.78 -18.06 23.53
C PHE A 294 -3.07 -17.56 22.27
N VAL A 295 -2.49 -16.35 22.31
CA VAL A 295 -1.72 -15.83 21.18
C VAL A 295 -0.49 -16.71 20.90
N GLN A 296 0.27 -17.09 21.92
CA GLN A 296 1.41 -17.99 21.75
C GLN A 296 0.99 -19.35 21.18
N THR A 297 0.04 -20.02 21.83
CA THR A 297 -0.30 -21.41 21.49
C THR A 297 -1.00 -21.53 20.13
N ILE A 298 -1.98 -20.68 19.84
CA ILE A 298 -2.75 -20.76 18.58
C ILE A 298 -1.92 -20.24 17.40
N PHE A 299 -1.29 -19.07 17.55
CA PHE A 299 -0.66 -18.39 16.41
C PHE A 299 0.79 -18.79 16.18
N LEU A 300 1.56 -19.13 17.23
CA LEU A 300 2.97 -19.49 17.08
C LEU A 300 3.22 -20.99 17.16
N GLU A 301 2.54 -21.71 18.05
CA GLU A 301 2.68 -23.17 18.18
C GLU A 301 1.70 -23.95 17.29
N GLY A 302 0.70 -23.29 16.70
CA GLY A 302 -0.28 -23.90 15.79
C GLY A 302 -1.29 -24.82 16.49
N TRP A 303 -1.51 -24.64 17.80
CA TRP A 303 -2.47 -25.43 18.58
C TRP A 303 -3.90 -25.14 18.16
N ASP A 304 -4.75 -26.17 18.16
CA ASP A 304 -6.18 -25.96 18.02
C ASP A 304 -6.84 -25.58 19.37
N LEU A 305 -8.12 -25.20 19.34
CA LEU A 305 -8.83 -24.81 20.55
C LEU A 305 -9.02 -25.98 21.53
N SER A 306 -8.94 -27.22 21.07
CA SER A 306 -9.02 -28.44 21.91
C SER A 306 -7.70 -28.66 22.66
N ASP A 307 -6.57 -28.45 22.00
CA ASP A 307 -5.24 -28.48 22.59
C ASP A 307 -5.13 -27.41 23.69
N CYS A 308 -5.53 -26.18 23.40
CA CYS A 308 -5.60 -25.11 24.41
C CYS A 308 -6.45 -25.56 25.60
N GLN A 309 -7.65 -26.09 25.34
CA GLN A 309 -8.60 -26.53 26.37
C GLN A 309 -8.01 -27.60 27.31
N TYR A 310 -7.23 -28.54 26.77
CA TYR A 310 -6.58 -29.58 27.57
C TYR A 310 -5.66 -28.99 28.64
N HIS A 311 -4.90 -27.94 28.30
CA HIS A 311 -3.93 -27.31 29.19
C HIS A 311 -4.55 -26.30 30.18
N LEU A 312 -5.72 -25.74 29.89
CA LEU A 312 -6.32 -24.66 30.70
C LEU A 312 -6.47 -24.96 32.18
N LYS A 313 -6.68 -26.23 32.58
CA LYS A 313 -6.82 -26.60 34.00
C LYS A 313 -5.63 -26.14 34.85
N ASN A 314 -4.42 -26.18 34.27
CA ASN A 314 -3.17 -25.89 34.97
C ASN A 314 -2.59 -24.52 34.62
N VAL A 315 -3.30 -23.71 33.83
CA VAL A 315 -2.87 -22.37 33.43
C VAL A 315 -3.20 -21.34 34.51
N GLY A 316 -2.18 -20.65 35.02
CA GLY A 316 -2.27 -19.49 35.90
C GLY A 316 -2.02 -18.17 35.17
N ASP A 317 -1.91 -17.09 35.94
CA ASP A 317 -1.50 -15.78 35.40
C ASP A 317 -0.04 -15.84 34.91
N PRO A 318 0.30 -15.09 33.85
CA PRO A 318 1.65 -15.12 33.29
C PRO A 318 2.70 -14.62 34.29
N GLU A 319 3.69 -15.45 34.56
CA GLU A 319 4.91 -15.08 35.27
C GLU A 319 5.98 -14.69 34.25
N VAL A 320 6.36 -13.40 34.22
CA VAL A 320 7.28 -12.85 33.22
C VAL A 320 8.69 -12.67 33.81
N ASP A 321 9.65 -13.47 33.35
CA ASP A 321 11.07 -13.21 33.54
C ASP A 321 11.59 -12.31 32.40
N ARG A 322 11.67 -11.00 32.70
CA ARG A 322 12.16 -9.98 31.76
C ARG A 322 13.64 -10.16 31.40
N LYS A 323 14.47 -10.73 32.27
CA LYS A 323 15.91 -10.90 32.00
C LYS A 323 16.13 -11.99 30.96
N GLN A 324 15.36 -13.07 31.05
CA GLN A 324 15.47 -14.21 30.12
C GLN A 324 14.47 -14.14 28.96
N SER A 325 13.55 -13.17 28.98
CA SER A 325 12.42 -13.07 28.05
C SER A 325 11.55 -14.33 28.07
N LEU A 326 11.37 -14.93 29.25
CA LEU A 326 10.55 -16.11 29.46
C LEU A 326 9.21 -15.71 30.06
N VAL A 327 8.15 -16.36 29.60
CA VAL A 327 6.80 -16.23 30.17
C VAL A 327 6.30 -17.63 30.51
N SER A 328 5.96 -17.84 31.78
CA SER A 328 5.43 -19.10 32.30
C SER A 328 3.96 -18.95 32.68
N PHE A 329 3.16 -19.95 32.34
CA PHE A 329 1.74 -20.02 32.68
C PHE A 329 1.43 -21.20 33.61
N GLY A 330 2.44 -21.97 34.02
CA GLY A 330 2.29 -23.18 34.79
C GLY A 330 3.34 -24.23 34.42
N LYS A 331 3.24 -25.41 35.02
CA LYS A 331 4.21 -26.49 34.81
C LYS A 331 4.23 -26.90 33.33
N ASN A 332 5.42 -26.87 32.73
CA ASN A 332 5.68 -27.20 31.32
C ASN A 332 5.02 -26.26 30.30
N LEU A 333 4.58 -25.07 30.71
CA LEU A 333 3.97 -24.06 29.84
C LEU A 333 4.79 -22.77 29.92
N THR A 334 6.03 -22.85 29.43
CA THR A 334 6.98 -21.74 29.46
C THR A 334 7.57 -21.53 28.07
N TRP A 335 7.49 -20.29 27.58
CA TRP A 335 8.01 -19.92 26.25
C TRP A 335 8.92 -18.72 26.33
N LYS A 336 9.84 -18.63 25.37
CA LYS A 336 10.61 -17.42 25.14
C LYS A 336 9.80 -16.50 24.24
N MET A 337 9.33 -15.37 24.77
CA MET A 337 8.44 -14.45 24.06
C MET A 337 9.12 -13.11 23.78
N GLY A 338 9.07 -12.68 22.51
CA GLY A 338 9.39 -11.31 22.11
C GLY A 338 8.20 -10.37 22.29
N ARG A 339 8.43 -9.06 22.29
CA ARG A 339 7.33 -8.07 22.30
C ARG A 339 6.47 -8.12 21.04
N THR A 340 7.04 -8.57 19.93
CA THR A 340 6.34 -8.77 18.67
C THR A 340 6.80 -10.05 18.00
N ALA A 341 5.93 -10.61 17.17
CA ALA A 341 6.25 -11.70 16.25
C ALA A 341 5.44 -11.56 14.96
N ASN A 342 5.81 -12.29 13.92
CA ASN A 342 5.03 -12.40 12.68
C ASN A 342 4.76 -13.87 12.39
N CYS A 343 3.51 -14.22 12.10
CA CYS A 343 3.14 -15.57 11.67
C CYS A 343 2.10 -15.51 10.55
N ASN A 344 2.35 -16.20 9.44
CA ASN A 344 1.42 -16.30 8.30
C ASN A 344 0.82 -14.96 7.82
N GLY A 345 1.59 -13.87 7.92
CA GLY A 345 1.14 -12.52 7.55
C GLY A 345 0.46 -11.73 8.68
N ALA A 346 0.11 -12.35 9.80
CA ALA A 346 -0.39 -11.69 11.00
C ALA A 346 0.76 -11.10 11.83
N HIS A 347 0.60 -9.85 12.28
CA HIS A 347 1.48 -9.23 13.26
C HIS A 347 0.98 -9.54 14.67
N LEU A 348 1.85 -10.06 15.52
CA LEU A 348 1.51 -10.40 16.91
C LEU A 348 2.20 -9.41 17.83
N VAL A 349 1.47 -8.89 18.82
CA VAL A 349 1.97 -7.95 19.84
C VAL A 349 1.71 -8.53 21.22
N PHE A 350 2.76 -8.67 22.01
CA PHE A 350 2.71 -9.22 23.36
C PHE A 350 2.94 -8.12 24.40
N ILE A 351 1.91 -7.85 25.21
CA ILE A 351 1.94 -6.84 26.27
C ILE A 351 2.22 -7.55 27.60
N PHE A 352 3.44 -7.37 28.11
CA PHE A 352 3.91 -7.99 29.35
C PHE A 352 3.69 -7.13 30.62
N GLU A 353 2.98 -6.01 30.50
CA GLU A 353 2.65 -5.15 31.63
C GLU A 353 1.29 -5.57 32.20
N GLY A 354 1.18 -5.65 33.53
CA GLY A 354 -0.09 -5.94 34.19
C GLY A 354 -1.10 -4.83 33.93
N HIS A 355 -2.39 -5.17 33.83
CA HIS A 355 -3.47 -4.18 33.76
C HIS A 355 -3.50 -3.30 35.01
N HIS A 356 -2.70 -2.24 35.04
CA HIS A 356 -2.92 -1.10 35.93
C HIS A 356 -3.55 0.04 35.12
N SER A 357 -4.86 0.20 35.34
CA SER A 357 -5.65 1.42 35.16
C SER A 357 -5.74 2.04 33.77
N ALA A 358 -6.72 1.58 32.97
CA ALA A 358 -7.48 2.40 32.01
C ALA A 358 -8.83 2.83 32.61
N ALA A 359 -8.86 3.14 33.90
CA ALA A 359 -9.99 3.71 34.61
C ALA A 359 -9.57 5.06 35.19
N ARG A 360 -9.53 6.08 34.34
CA ARG A 360 -9.68 7.50 34.65
C ARG A 360 -9.48 8.30 33.36
N HIS A 361 -10.58 8.58 32.67
CA HIS A 361 -10.86 9.83 31.94
C HIS A 361 -12.32 9.79 31.49
N THR A 362 -13.20 9.91 32.48
CA THR A 362 -14.57 10.43 32.31
C THR A 362 -14.81 11.32 33.51
N GLU A 363 -14.45 12.58 33.35
CA GLU A 363 -15.21 13.75 33.86
C GLU A 363 -15.24 14.77 32.73
#